data_AF-A0A7V7LIQ5-F1
#
_entry.id   AF-A0A7V7LIQ5-F1
#
_cell.length_a   1.000
_cell.length_b   1.000
_cell.length_c   1.000
_cell.angle_alpha   90.00
_cell.angle_beta   90.00
_cell.angle_gamma   90.00
#
_symmetry.space_group_name_H-M   'P 1'
#
loop_
_entity.id
_entity.type
_entity.pdbx_description
1 polymer ?
#
loop_
_entity_poly.entity_id
_entity_poly.type
_entity_poly.pdbx_seq_one_letter_code
_entity_poly.pdbx_strand_id
1 'polypeptide(L)' 'MTRMKYSKAVKLAILALYKDGHQSVADITAKFSVDIGTIRDWKRRYEVHGEDGLEEALSWKRYPKIQYIQYGGFGKMD' A
#
# COMPACT_ATOMS: atom_id res chain seq x y z
N MET A 1 -8.29 -10.87 13.38
CA MET A 1 -8.16 -9.63 12.59
C MET A 1 -6.80 -9.02 12.88
N THR A 2 -5.83 -9.23 12.01
CA THR A 2 -4.50 -8.61 12.14
C THR A 2 -4.69 -7.12 11.96
N ARG A 3 -4.61 -6.37 13.07
CA ARG A 3 -4.75 -4.91 13.09
C ARG A 3 -3.71 -4.30 12.16
N MET A 4 -4.17 -3.87 11.01
CA MET A 4 -3.36 -3.13 10.06
C MET A 4 -2.78 -1.90 10.76
N LYS A 5 -1.48 -1.69 10.60
CA LYS A 5 -0.69 -0.77 11.41
C LYS A 5 -1.18 0.68 11.27
N TYR A 6 -1.85 1.02 10.16
CA TYR A 6 -2.40 2.36 9.87
C TYR A 6 -3.71 2.29 9.07
N SER A 7 -4.82 2.75 9.66
CA SER A 7 -6.11 2.89 8.98
C SER A 7 -6.10 4.05 7.96
N LYS A 8 -6.98 4.01 6.95
CA LYS A 8 -7.16 5.08 5.93
C LYS A 8 -7.27 6.47 6.57
N ALA A 9 -8.05 6.59 7.65
CA ALA A 9 -8.23 7.85 8.37
C ALA A 9 -6.90 8.39 8.95
N VAL A 10 -6.02 7.51 9.45
CA VAL A 10 -4.72 7.91 9.98
C VAL A 10 -3.81 8.42 8.86
N LYS A 11 -3.80 7.74 7.70
CA LYS A 11 -3.02 8.18 6.52
C LYS A 11 -3.48 9.56 6.03
N LEU A 12 -4.79 9.80 5.98
CA LEU A 12 -5.37 11.08 5.60
C LEU A 12 -4.98 12.20 6.57
N ALA A 13 -5.05 11.94 7.88
CA ALA A 13 -4.63 12.90 8.90
C ALA A 13 -3.14 13.26 8.75
N ILE A 14 -2.27 12.28 8.48
CA ILE A 14 -0.84 12.50 8.26
C ILE A 14 -0.60 13.35 7.01
N LEU A 15 -1.30 13.07 5.90
CA LEU A 15 -1.18 13.86 4.66
C LEU A 15 -1.68 15.29 4.82
N ALA A 16 -2.76 15.49 5.58
CA ALA A 16 -3.27 16.82 5.90
C ALA A 16 -2.24 17.62 6.69
N LEU A 17 -1.67 17.05 7.75
CA LEU A 17 -0.61 17.68 8.55
C LEU A 17 0.66 17.97 7.73
N TYR A 18 1.02 17.06 6.84
CA TYR A 18 2.16 17.22 5.94
C TYR A 18 1.94 18.37 4.93
N LYS A 19 0.70 18.55 4.44
CA LYS A 19 0.35 19.60 3.49
C LYS A 19 0.21 20.97 4.16
N ASP A 20 -0.34 20.99 5.38
CA ASP A 20 -0.56 22.22 6.15
C ASP A 20 0.77 22.89 6.54
N GLY A 21 1.87 22.12 6.62
CA GLY A 21 3.22 22.64 6.87
C GLY A 21 3.44 23.19 8.28
N HIS A 22 2.41 23.09 9.13
CA HIS A 22 2.41 23.63 10.50
C HIS A 22 3.23 22.79 11.49
N GLN A 23 3.54 21.54 11.13
CA GLN A 23 4.42 20.66 11.89
C GLN A 23 5.60 20.23 11.01
N SER A 24 6.80 20.23 11.59
CA SER A 24 7.96 19.66 10.91
C SER A 24 7.72 18.20 10.59
N VAL A 25 8.19 17.77 9.42
CA VAL A 25 8.00 16.38 8.96
C VAL A 25 8.56 15.39 9.99
N ALA A 26 9.66 15.74 10.67
CA ALA A 26 10.24 14.95 11.75
C ALA A 26 9.27 14.73 12.92
N ASP A 27 8.54 15.76 13.37
CA ASP A 27 7.55 15.65 14.43
C ASP A 27 6.37 14.76 14.03
N ILE A 28 5.91 14.89 12.78
CA ILE A 28 4.85 14.03 12.24
C ILE A 28 5.33 12.58 12.21
N THR A 29 6.55 12.34 11.72
CA THR A 29 7.12 10.98 11.65
C THR A 29 7.30 10.35 13.02
N ALA A 30 7.71 11.13 14.03
CA ALA A 30 7.86 10.66 15.40
C ALA A 30 6.50 10.40 16.07
N LYS A 31 5.51 11.28 15.85
CA LYS A 31 4.16 11.18 16.43
C LYS A 31 3.39 9.97 15.92
N PHE A 32 3.51 9.66 14.63
CA PHE A 32 2.79 8.55 14.00
C PHE A 32 3.67 7.32 13.79
N SER A 33 4.96 7.38 14.12
CA SER A 33 5.96 6.34 13.81
C SER A 33 5.93 5.91 12.34
N VAL A 34 5.78 6.88 11.44
CA VAL A 34 5.73 6.67 9.98
C VAL A 34 6.93 7.34 9.34
N ASP A 35 7.59 6.64 8.41
CA ASP A 35 8.75 7.17 7.71
C ASP A 35 8.37 8.23 6.66
N ILE A 36 9.24 9.22 6.44
CA ILE A 36 9.06 10.27 5.43
C ILE A 36 8.86 9.69 4.03
N GLY A 37 9.61 8.64 3.69
CA GLY A 37 9.47 7.95 2.41
C GLY A 37 8.06 7.38 2.23
N THR A 38 7.48 6.83 3.31
CA THR A 38 6.12 6.28 3.30
C THR A 38 5.07 7.37 3.09
N ILE A 39 5.24 8.54 3.73
CA ILE A 39 4.34 9.69 3.57
C ILE A 39 4.36 10.20 2.12
N ARG A 40 5.55 10.28 1.50
CA ARG A 40 5.68 10.67 0.09
C ARG A 40 5.01 9.66 -0.86
N ASP A 41 5.15 8.37 -0.58
CA ASP A 41 4.49 7.31 -1.33
C ASP A 41 2.97 7.44 -1.26
N TRP A 42 2.42 7.67 -0.05
CA TRP A 42 0.99 7.91 0.16
C TRP A 42 0.51 9.16 -0.55
N LYS A 43 1.28 10.26 -0.50
CA LYS A 43 0.95 11.49 -1.23
C LYS A 43 0.84 11.22 -2.73
N ARG A 44 1.82 10.53 -3.31
CA ARG A 44 1.81 10.18 -4.74
C ARG A 44 0.60 9.33 -5.10
N ARG A 45 0.27 8.31 -4.30
CA ARG A 45 -0.91 7.46 -4.55
C ARG A 45 -2.21 8.25 -4.42
N TYR A 46 -2.27 9.16 -3.46
CA TYR A 46 -3.41 10.05 -3.28
C TYR A 46 -3.58 11.02 -4.46
N GLU A 47 -2.50 11.54 -5.03
CA GLU A 47 -2.55 12.41 -6.22
C GLU A 47 -3.01 11.66 -7.47
N VAL A 48 -2.73 10.36 -7.58
CA VAL A 48 -3.10 9.54 -8.76
C VAL A 48 -4.49 8.91 -8.62
N HIS A 49 -4.83 8.42 -7.44
CA HIS A 49 -6.02 7.60 -7.19
C HIS A 49 -6.98 8.18 -6.13
N GLY A 50 -6.69 9.36 -5.59
CA GLY A 50 -7.49 9.95 -4.51
C GLY A 50 -7.43 9.12 -3.22
N GLU A 51 -8.53 9.10 -2.48
CA GLU A 51 -8.61 8.37 -1.21
C GLU A 51 -8.47 6.85 -1.37
N ASP A 52 -8.86 6.29 -2.52
CA ASP A 52 -8.73 4.87 -2.85
C ASP A 52 -7.25 4.45 -2.95
N GLY A 53 -6.35 5.37 -3.31
CA GLY A 53 -4.90 5.13 -3.32
C GLY A 53 -4.29 4.91 -1.93
N LEU A 54 -5.03 5.28 -0.87
CA LEU A 54 -4.64 5.09 0.53
C LEU A 54 -5.34 3.89 1.16
N GLU A 55 -6.33 3.33 0.48
CA GLU A 55 -6.95 2.08 0.87
C GLU A 55 -5.89 0.98 0.87
N GLU A 56 -5.92 0.13 1.89
CA GLU A 56 -4.96 -0.97 1.94
C GLU A 56 -5.17 -1.87 0.73
N ALA A 57 -4.09 -2.18 0.03
CA ALA A 57 -4.05 -3.36 -0.80
C ALA A 57 -4.27 -4.55 0.15
N LEU A 58 -5.53 -4.94 0.32
CA LEU A 58 -6.00 -6.01 1.19
C LEU A 58 -5.32 -7.30 0.76
N SER A 59 -4.13 -7.53 1.31
CA SER A 59 -3.28 -8.69 1.10
C SER A 59 -2.91 -8.94 -0.36
N TRP A 60 -1.80 -9.65 -0.57
CA TRP A 60 -1.50 -10.24 -1.87
C TRP A 60 -2.76 -10.86 -2.45
N LYS A 61 -3.12 -10.47 -3.68
CA LYS A 61 -3.84 -11.39 -4.56
C LYS A 61 -2.97 -12.65 -4.58
N ARG A 62 -3.31 -13.63 -3.75
CA ARG A 62 -2.85 -15.01 -3.90
C ARG A 62 -3.13 -15.29 -5.36
N TYR A 63 -2.10 -15.31 -6.18
CA TYR A 63 -2.23 -15.87 -7.52
C TYR A 63 -2.97 -17.19 -7.30
N PRO A 64 -4.18 -17.39 -7.85
CA PRO A 64 -4.71 -18.73 -7.88
C PRO A 64 -3.65 -19.51 -8.63
N LYS A 65 -2.99 -20.45 -7.95
CA LYS A 65 -2.03 -21.34 -8.57
C LYS A 65 -2.86 -22.20 -9.51
N ILE A 66 -3.06 -21.72 -10.74
CA ILE A 66 -3.75 -22.45 -11.79
C ILE A 66 -2.89 -23.69 -11.97
N GLN A 67 -3.45 -24.79 -11.49
CA GLN A 67 -2.77 -26.06 -11.37
C GLN A 67 -2.44 -26.53 -12.78
N TYR A 68 -1.15 -26.72 -13.07
CA TYR A 68 -0.71 -27.47 -14.24
C TYR A 68 -1.07 -28.94 -14.03
N ILE A 69 -2.35 -29.30 -14.21
CA ILE A 69 -2.77 -30.70 -14.23
C ILE A 69 -3.97 -30.88 -15.16
N GLN A 70 -3.89 -30.42 -16.41
CA GLN A 70 -4.82 -30.95 -17.42
C GLN A 70 -4.43 -30.76 -18.90
N TYR A 71 -3.14 -30.76 -19.25
CA TYR A 71 -2.75 -31.03 -20.63
C TYR A 71 -1.81 -32.22 -20.65
N GLY A 72 -2.42 -33.38 -20.87
CA GLY A 72 -1.69 -34.57 -21.30
C GLY A 72 -1.15 -34.37 -22.72
N GLY A 73 0.04 -34.91 -22.94
CA GLY A 73 0.53 -35.38 -24.23
C GLY A 73 0.84 -34.33 -25.29
N PHE A 74 2.12 -33.98 -25.45
CA PHE A 74 2.68 -33.84 -26.79
C PHE A 74 4.19 -34.15 -26.80
N GLY A 75 4.52 -35.26 -27.47
CA GLY A 75 5.62 -35.38 -28.42
C GLY A 75 7.05 -35.01 -28.01
N LYS A 76 7.87 -36.06 -27.86
CA LYS A 76 9.32 -36.13 -28.13
C LYS A 76 9.76 -35.19 -29.27
N MET A 77 10.86 -34.43 -29.10
CA MET A 77 11.67 -33.87 -30.19
C MET A 77 13.14 -33.88 -29.77
N ASP A 78 13.86 -34.79 -30.44
CA ASP A 78 15.30 -35.13 -30.54
C ASP A 78 16.29 -34.82 -29.40
#